data_AF-A0A2T7CTW6-F1
#
_entry.id   AF-A0A2T7CTW6-F1
#
_cell.length_a   1.000
_cell.length_b   1.000
_cell.length_c   1.000
_cell.angle_alpha   90.00
_cell.angle_beta   90.00
_cell.angle_gamma   90.00
#
_symmetry.space_group_name_H-M   'P 1'
#
loop_
_entity.id
_entity.type
_entity.pdbx_description
1 polymer ?
#
loop_
_entity_poly.entity_id
_entity_poly.type
_entity_poly.pdbx_seq_one_letter_code
_entity_poly.pdbx_strand_id
1 'polypeptide(L)'
;MATTPPPPAEILGTLGDFTSRENWDKFFALRGTGDNFEWYAEWPNLRSPLLALLADRGAAGEADAGAGAAAPEILVPACGSSALSERLYDAGFRRITNVDFSRVVVADMLRRHARARPEMRWRVMDMTDMQFADGSFDVILDKGGLDALMEPGAGTKLGTKYLNEAKRVLKSGGKFVCLTLAESHVLGLLLSEFRFGWDMSIQAIASESSKKSAFQTFMVVMVKGKMGVVQTIKSSLDQSAEYCNMKQENAVIRALGNENIIRESYSSGVDVLLSLRDLQLGAIGDLKVIVPGRRRQFILGEPETSLYCYKAVLLDAKKQTETFVYHCGVFIVPKARAQEWLFASEEGQWHVVESAKAARLVMVFLDSRHANINMDIIKKDLSPLIKDLEPGNPEEEAPIPFMMAGDGVKQRDVLEEATSEITGPMVVEDVVYENADGDQGSMPEKMFRRLVFGRSSGLVQSEALLIRDPHSDETDKKNKNASATSKKRRNQKKGSKNSLRIDRSFLGSSYHSSIISGLSLVASALSAASASGEKVSTTVIGLGAGCFPMFLRGCLPFVDIEVVELDPLVAELAKKYFGFSVDEQLKTALLQTILRQMAVPEIQSKFLSLMLIHPT
;
A
#
# COMPACT_ATOMS: atom_id res chain seq x y z
N MET A 1 6.45 49.84 -31.08
CA MET A 1 6.57 51.18 -30.47
C MET A 1 6.82 50.99 -28.98
N ALA A 2 7.86 51.67 -28.47
CA ALA A 2 8.33 51.73 -27.07
C ALA A 2 8.51 50.38 -26.34
N THR A 3 9.72 49.81 -26.44
CA THR A 3 10.21 48.86 -25.44
C THR A 3 10.31 49.60 -24.10
N THR A 4 9.53 49.19 -23.09
CA THR A 4 9.71 49.69 -21.73
C THR A 4 11.15 49.36 -21.27
N PRO A 5 11.93 50.34 -20.79
CA PRO A 5 13.24 50.05 -20.23
C PRO A 5 13.09 49.09 -19.04
N PRO A 6 14.09 48.23 -18.77
CA PRO A 6 14.07 47.39 -17.58
C PRO A 6 13.89 48.29 -16.34
N PRO A 7 13.08 47.89 -15.36
CA PRO A 7 12.89 48.69 -14.16
C PRO A 7 14.24 48.98 -13.51
N PRO A 8 14.46 50.18 -12.94
CA PRO A 8 15.66 50.49 -12.17
C PRO A 8 15.93 49.36 -11.16
N ALA A 9 17.19 48.96 -10.98
CA ALA A 9 17.57 47.88 -10.07
C ALA A 9 17.02 48.06 -8.64
N GLU A 10 16.81 49.31 -8.22
CA GLU A 10 16.18 49.69 -6.95
C GLU A 10 14.71 49.23 -6.84
N ILE A 11 13.95 49.22 -7.95
CA ILE A 11 12.55 48.77 -7.96
C ILE A 11 12.50 47.23 -7.90
N LEU A 12 13.37 46.52 -8.62
CA LEU A 12 13.48 45.07 -8.52
C LEU A 12 13.95 44.62 -7.13
N GLY A 13 14.78 45.43 -6.46
CA GLY A 13 15.20 45.19 -5.08
C GLY A 13 14.07 45.15 -4.04
N THR A 14 12.86 45.60 -4.40
CA THR A 14 11.68 45.48 -3.54
C THR A 14 11.06 44.07 -3.53
N LEU A 15 11.40 43.22 -4.50
CA LEU A 15 10.87 41.86 -4.68
C LEU A 15 11.69 40.80 -3.92
N GLY A 16 12.29 41.15 -2.79
CA GLY A 16 13.22 40.27 -2.07
C GLY A 16 12.64 38.90 -1.67
N ASP A 17 11.33 38.82 -1.46
CA ASP A 17 10.57 37.58 -1.30
C ASP A 17 9.37 37.64 -2.26
N PHE A 18 9.38 36.76 -3.26
CA PHE A 18 8.35 36.70 -4.30
C PHE A 18 7.00 36.14 -3.80
N THR A 19 6.94 35.62 -2.57
CA THR A 19 5.72 35.12 -1.94
C THR A 19 4.99 36.17 -1.09
N SER A 20 5.63 37.32 -0.82
CA SER A 20 5.04 38.39 -0.03
C SER A 20 4.19 39.34 -0.87
N ARG A 21 2.90 39.40 -0.55
CA ARG A 21 1.96 40.37 -1.13
C ARG A 21 2.44 41.82 -0.92
N GLU A 22 2.97 42.14 0.25
CA GLU A 22 3.43 43.49 0.60
C GLU A 22 4.61 43.93 -0.28
N ASN A 23 5.50 43.00 -0.66
CA ASN A 23 6.59 43.28 -1.60
C ASN A 23 6.05 43.59 -3.00
N TRP A 24 5.10 42.81 -3.49
CA TRP A 24 4.45 43.05 -4.78
C TRP A 24 3.63 44.35 -4.79
N ASP A 25 2.88 44.65 -3.73
CA ASP A 25 2.14 45.91 -3.61
C ASP A 25 3.10 47.12 -3.67
N LYS A 26 4.27 47.04 -3.02
CA LYS A 26 5.31 48.08 -3.12
C LYS A 26 5.87 48.19 -4.53
N PHE A 27 6.22 47.06 -5.16
CA PHE A 27 6.73 47.01 -6.53
C PHE A 27 5.77 47.69 -7.50
N PHE A 28 4.48 47.32 -7.46
CA PHE A 28 3.46 47.90 -8.34
C PHE A 28 3.16 49.36 -8.02
N ALA A 29 3.18 49.77 -6.75
CA ALA A 29 2.99 51.16 -6.36
C ALA A 29 4.14 52.05 -6.86
N LEU A 30 5.39 51.57 -6.78
CA LEU A 30 6.57 52.31 -7.25
C LEU A 30 6.65 52.40 -8.77
N ARG A 31 6.19 51.37 -9.49
CA ARG A 31 6.24 51.38 -10.96
C ARG A 31 5.21 52.33 -11.58
N GLY A 32 4.12 52.61 -10.88
CA GLY A 32 3.07 53.50 -11.34
C GLY A 32 2.01 52.82 -12.22
N THR A 33 0.94 53.56 -12.50
CA THR A 33 -0.21 53.09 -13.27
C THR A 33 0.05 53.14 -14.77
N GLY A 34 -0.36 52.11 -15.53
CA GLY A 34 -0.26 52.13 -16.99
C GLY A 34 0.94 51.39 -17.60
N ASP A 35 1.91 50.97 -16.79
CA ASP A 35 3.14 50.33 -17.26
C ASP A 35 3.04 48.80 -17.22
N ASN A 36 2.94 48.18 -18.40
CA ASN A 36 2.96 46.72 -18.53
C ASN A 36 4.33 46.15 -18.18
N PHE A 37 4.38 45.07 -17.41
CA PHE A 37 5.60 44.34 -17.08
C PHE A 37 5.47 42.88 -17.50
N GLU A 38 6.47 42.37 -18.24
CA GLU A 38 6.44 41.03 -18.80
C GLU A 38 7.56 40.17 -18.22
N TRP A 39 7.17 39.06 -17.61
CA TRP A 39 8.07 37.95 -17.30
C TRP A 39 8.04 36.92 -18.43
N TYR A 40 9.21 36.34 -18.69
CA TYR A 40 9.45 35.28 -19.68
C TYR A 40 9.23 35.73 -21.12
N ALA A 41 8.51 34.96 -21.93
CA ALA A 41 8.29 35.28 -23.34
C ALA A 41 7.20 36.35 -23.53
N GLU A 42 7.40 37.23 -24.51
CA GLU A 42 6.43 38.25 -24.89
C GLU A 42 5.35 37.69 -25.83
N TRP A 43 4.25 38.45 -25.98
CA TRP A 43 3.11 38.08 -26.82
C TRP A 43 3.46 37.61 -28.25
N PRO A 44 4.38 38.25 -29.01
CA PRO A 44 4.70 37.80 -30.37
C PRO A 44 5.15 36.33 -30.43
N ASN A 45 5.95 35.90 -29.46
CA ASN A 45 6.48 34.53 -29.36
C ASN A 45 5.43 33.55 -28.80
N LEU A 46 4.52 34.04 -27.96
CA LEU A 46 3.45 33.24 -27.35
C LEU A 46 2.20 33.10 -28.23
N ARG A 47 1.97 34.01 -29.17
CA ARG A 47 0.72 34.10 -29.93
C ARG A 47 0.39 32.79 -30.65
N SER A 48 1.23 32.35 -31.57
CA SER A 48 0.96 31.13 -32.34
C SER A 48 0.78 29.88 -31.48
N PRO A 49 1.68 29.56 -30.53
CA PRO A 49 1.53 28.35 -29.71
C PRO A 49 0.30 28.40 -28.78
N LEU A 50 -0.02 29.55 -28.17
CA LEU A 50 -1.21 29.67 -27.34
C LEU A 50 -2.49 29.59 -28.16
N LEU A 51 -2.58 30.27 -29.30
CA LEU A 51 -3.77 30.23 -30.14
C LEU A 51 -4.05 28.82 -30.68
N ALA A 52 -3.01 28.07 -31.06
CA ALA A 52 -3.16 26.68 -31.47
C ALA A 52 -3.73 25.81 -30.33
N LEU A 53 -3.20 25.98 -29.11
CA LEU A 53 -3.64 25.22 -27.93
C LEU A 53 -5.06 25.56 -27.47
N LEU A 54 -5.44 26.83 -27.57
CA LEU A 54 -6.79 27.30 -27.21
C LEU A 54 -7.83 26.96 -28.29
N ALA A 55 -7.42 26.79 -29.55
CA ALA A 55 -8.27 26.35 -30.65
C ALA A 55 -8.48 24.83 -30.66
N ASP A 56 -7.48 24.04 -30.27
CA ASP A 56 -7.58 22.59 -30.14
C ASP A 56 -8.55 22.22 -29.00
N ARG A 57 -9.73 21.68 -29.34
CA ARG A 57 -10.75 21.28 -28.36
C ARG A 57 -10.66 19.80 -27.95
N GLY A 58 -9.73 19.03 -28.51
CA GLY A 58 -9.55 17.60 -28.23
C GLY A 58 -10.80 16.74 -28.51
N ALA A 59 -10.68 15.42 -28.28
CA ALA A 59 -11.74 14.43 -28.55
C ALA A 59 -12.99 14.60 -27.65
N ALA A 60 -12.85 15.17 -26.45
CA ALA A 60 -13.97 15.42 -25.55
C ALA A 60 -14.90 16.54 -26.05
N GLY A 61 -14.38 17.47 -26.86
CA GLY A 61 -15.17 18.55 -27.47
C GLY A 61 -15.97 18.12 -28.70
N GLU A 62 -15.67 16.97 -29.30
CA GLU A 62 -16.40 16.47 -30.48
C GLU A 62 -17.77 15.87 -30.12
N ALA A 63 -17.90 15.29 -28.92
CA ALA A 63 -19.18 14.74 -28.44
C ALA A 63 -20.22 15.83 -28.13
N ASP A 64 -19.78 17.07 -27.91
CA ASP A 64 -20.61 18.25 -27.62
C ASP A 64 -20.68 19.22 -28.83
N ALA A 65 -20.19 18.80 -30.00
CA ALA A 65 -20.13 19.59 -31.23
C ALA A 65 -21.47 19.71 -31.97
N GLY A 66 -22.59 19.74 -31.24
CA GLY A 66 -23.83 20.33 -31.74
C GLY A 66 -23.67 21.85 -31.81
N ALA A 67 -24.05 22.45 -32.93
CA ALA A 67 -23.90 23.89 -33.24
C ALA A 67 -24.10 24.81 -32.01
N GLY A 68 -23.00 25.37 -31.47
CA GLY A 68 -23.04 26.30 -30.33
C GLY A 68 -21.96 26.15 -29.25
N ALA A 69 -20.84 25.46 -29.50
CA ALA A 69 -19.80 25.26 -28.49
C ALA A 69 -19.31 26.58 -27.88
N ALA A 70 -19.56 26.76 -26.58
CA ALA A 70 -19.22 27.98 -25.85
C ALA A 70 -17.71 28.29 -25.92
N ALA A 71 -17.32 29.58 -25.89
CA ALA A 71 -15.92 30.01 -25.84
C ALA A 71 -15.21 29.41 -24.59
N PRO A 72 -13.89 29.18 -24.53
CA PRO A 72 -13.29 28.65 -23.30
C PRO A 72 -13.36 29.67 -22.14
N GLU A 73 -13.65 29.22 -20.92
CA GLU A 73 -13.44 29.98 -19.67
C GLU A 73 -11.95 29.88 -19.28
N ILE A 74 -11.26 31.01 -19.25
CA ILE A 74 -9.81 31.10 -19.02
C ILE A 74 -9.54 31.75 -17.66
N LEU A 75 -8.68 31.13 -16.85
CA LEU A 75 -8.11 31.70 -15.64
C LEU A 75 -6.66 32.08 -15.88
N VAL A 76 -6.28 33.32 -15.51
CA VAL A 76 -4.89 33.80 -15.50
C VAL A 76 -4.52 34.17 -14.06
N PRO A 77 -3.91 33.24 -13.30
CA PRO A 77 -3.43 33.50 -11.96
C PRO A 77 -2.09 34.25 -11.96
N ALA A 78 -1.80 34.93 -10.84
CA ALA A 78 -0.66 35.84 -10.71
C ALA A 78 -0.53 36.77 -11.93
N CYS A 79 -1.65 37.37 -12.35
CA CYS A 79 -1.72 38.06 -13.64
C CYS A 79 -0.78 39.27 -13.74
N GLY A 80 -0.41 39.86 -12.59
CA GLY A 80 0.42 41.05 -12.52
C GLY A 80 -0.08 42.16 -13.43
N SER A 81 0.87 42.90 -14.02
CA SER A 81 0.60 43.93 -15.03
C SER A 81 0.88 43.48 -16.46
N SER A 82 0.87 42.16 -16.72
CA SER A 82 1.13 41.60 -18.05
C SER A 82 0.07 42.00 -19.07
N ALA A 83 0.50 42.22 -20.30
CA ALA A 83 -0.37 42.42 -21.46
C ALA A 83 -1.01 41.11 -21.96
N LEU A 84 -0.63 39.93 -21.44
CA LEU A 84 -1.11 38.64 -21.96
C LEU A 84 -2.64 38.58 -22.08
N SER A 85 -3.35 38.94 -21.01
CA SER A 85 -4.81 38.85 -20.95
C SER A 85 -5.50 39.81 -21.92
N GLU A 86 -5.00 41.03 -22.07
CA GLU A 86 -5.56 41.96 -23.05
C GLU A 86 -5.30 41.51 -24.50
N ARG A 87 -4.14 40.90 -24.76
CA ARG A 87 -3.82 40.38 -26.09
C ARG A 87 -4.66 39.16 -26.46
N LEU A 88 -4.92 38.27 -25.51
CA LEU A 88 -5.85 37.15 -25.68
C LEU A 88 -7.28 37.63 -25.93
N TYR A 89 -7.72 38.66 -25.20
CA TYR A 89 -9.02 39.28 -25.39
C TYR A 89 -9.16 39.85 -26.82
N ASP A 90 -8.17 40.62 -27.26
CA ASP A 90 -8.15 41.22 -28.60
C ASP A 90 -8.05 40.14 -29.71
N ALA A 91 -7.55 38.95 -29.39
CA ALA A 91 -7.53 37.78 -30.27
C ALA A 91 -8.86 36.98 -30.27
N GLY A 92 -9.87 37.39 -29.50
CA GLY A 92 -11.21 36.81 -29.49
C GLY A 92 -11.57 35.97 -28.26
N PHE A 93 -10.64 35.75 -27.33
CA PHE A 93 -10.91 34.99 -26.10
C PHE A 93 -11.39 35.94 -25.01
N ARG A 94 -12.70 36.16 -24.93
CA ARG A 94 -13.25 37.23 -24.08
C ARG A 94 -13.55 36.81 -22.63
N ARG A 95 -13.73 35.51 -22.37
CA ARG A 95 -14.09 34.96 -21.06
C ARG A 95 -12.84 34.71 -20.20
N ILE A 96 -12.15 35.79 -19.84
CA ILE A 96 -10.89 35.74 -19.08
C ILE A 96 -11.15 36.25 -17.66
N THR A 97 -10.80 35.43 -16.67
CA THR A 97 -10.73 35.82 -15.26
C THR A 97 -9.28 35.92 -14.84
N ASN A 98 -8.88 37.10 -14.41
CA ASN A 98 -7.53 37.41 -13.95
C ASN A 98 -7.53 37.52 -12.43
N VAL A 99 -6.58 36.86 -11.78
CA VAL A 99 -6.43 36.92 -10.33
C VAL A 99 -5.00 37.24 -9.93
N ASP A 100 -4.86 38.06 -8.91
CA ASP A 100 -3.58 38.40 -8.27
C ASP A 100 -3.86 38.78 -6.81
N PHE A 101 -2.97 38.43 -5.88
CA PHE A 101 -3.13 38.78 -4.48
C PHE A 101 -2.86 40.27 -4.18
N SER A 102 -2.22 40.99 -5.12
CA SER A 102 -1.90 42.41 -5.00
C SER A 102 -3.13 43.23 -5.36
N ARG A 103 -3.65 43.96 -4.37
CA ARG A 103 -4.78 44.86 -4.60
C ARG A 103 -4.39 46.02 -5.50
N VAL A 104 -3.12 46.45 -5.45
CA VAL A 104 -2.60 47.56 -6.24
C VAL A 104 -2.69 47.24 -7.73
N VAL A 105 -2.17 46.08 -8.15
CA VAL A 105 -2.15 45.72 -9.58
C VAL A 105 -3.54 45.41 -10.11
N VAL A 106 -4.37 44.67 -9.36
CA VAL A 106 -5.75 44.36 -9.77
C VAL A 106 -6.56 45.63 -9.97
N ALA A 107 -6.42 46.63 -9.08
CA ALA A 107 -7.10 47.90 -9.22
C ALA A 107 -6.63 48.69 -10.45
N ASP A 108 -5.33 48.68 -10.76
CA ASP A 108 -4.80 49.29 -11.98
C ASP A 108 -5.35 48.59 -13.23
N MET A 109 -5.26 47.26 -13.30
CA MET A 109 -5.68 46.49 -14.47
C MET A 109 -7.17 46.66 -14.76
N LEU A 110 -8.00 46.63 -13.71
CA LEU A 110 -9.43 46.86 -13.83
C LEU A 110 -9.72 48.25 -14.40
N ARG A 111 -9.04 49.30 -13.92
CA ARG A 111 -9.23 50.67 -14.44
C ARG A 111 -8.82 50.77 -15.91
N ARG A 112 -7.71 50.13 -16.30
CA ARG A 112 -7.20 50.15 -17.68
C ARG A 112 -8.12 49.46 -18.67
N HIS A 113 -8.86 48.44 -18.22
CA HIS A 113 -9.58 47.55 -19.13
C HIS A 113 -11.11 47.59 -19.00
N ALA A 114 -11.67 48.14 -17.92
CA ALA A 114 -13.12 48.13 -17.68
C ALA A 114 -13.98 48.69 -18.81
N ARG A 115 -13.48 49.70 -19.56
CA ARG A 115 -14.21 50.29 -20.69
C ARG A 115 -13.94 49.58 -22.01
N ALA A 116 -12.68 49.30 -22.32
CA ALA A 116 -12.28 48.74 -23.62
C ALA A 116 -12.52 47.23 -23.73
N ARG A 117 -12.48 46.51 -22.61
CA ARG A 117 -12.55 45.05 -22.53
C ARG A 117 -13.44 44.61 -21.36
N PRO A 118 -14.73 44.99 -21.38
CA PRO A 118 -15.63 44.87 -20.23
C PRO A 118 -15.92 43.43 -19.80
N GLU A 119 -15.69 42.44 -20.67
CA GLU A 119 -15.95 41.03 -20.35
C GLU A 119 -14.81 40.39 -19.52
N MET A 120 -13.63 41.03 -19.44
CA MET A 120 -12.55 40.56 -18.56
C MET A 120 -12.88 40.81 -17.09
N ARG A 121 -12.67 39.78 -16.26
CA ARG A 121 -12.84 39.86 -14.81
C ARG A 121 -11.48 40.02 -14.15
N TRP A 122 -11.40 40.86 -13.12
CA TRP A 122 -10.20 41.12 -12.32
C TRP A 122 -10.56 40.95 -10.85
N ARG A 123 -9.88 40.07 -10.12
CA ARG A 123 -10.18 39.78 -8.71
C ARG A 123 -8.91 39.73 -7.87
N VAL A 124 -8.97 40.34 -6.69
CA VAL A 124 -7.93 40.16 -5.68
C VAL A 124 -8.14 38.78 -5.05
N MET A 125 -7.19 37.88 -5.23
CA MET A 125 -7.28 36.50 -4.73
C MET A 125 -5.90 35.85 -4.66
N ASP A 126 -5.67 35.07 -3.61
CA ASP A 126 -4.49 34.22 -3.48
C ASP A 126 -4.70 32.94 -4.30
N MET A 127 -3.77 32.63 -5.21
CA MET A 127 -3.88 31.44 -6.07
C MET A 127 -3.64 30.12 -5.31
N THR A 128 -3.15 30.16 -4.07
CA THR A 128 -3.01 29.00 -3.19
C THR A 128 -4.30 28.68 -2.41
N ASP A 129 -5.33 29.53 -2.49
CA ASP A 129 -6.65 29.38 -1.87
C ASP A 129 -7.74 30.07 -2.72
N MET A 130 -8.08 29.45 -3.86
CA MET A 130 -8.98 30.03 -4.85
C MET A 130 -10.46 29.86 -4.47
N GLN A 131 -11.17 30.98 -4.40
CA GLN A 131 -12.60 31.02 -4.09
C GLN A 131 -13.48 30.79 -5.35
N PHE A 132 -13.16 29.74 -6.11
CA PHE A 132 -13.92 29.26 -7.28
C PHE A 132 -14.47 27.86 -7.02
N ALA A 133 -15.57 27.51 -7.71
CA ALA A 133 -16.11 26.15 -7.66
C ALA A 133 -15.21 25.16 -8.43
N ASP A 134 -15.28 23.89 -8.06
CA ASP A 134 -14.59 22.80 -8.77
C ASP A 134 -15.03 22.77 -10.24
N GLY A 135 -14.09 22.52 -11.15
CA GLY A 135 -14.40 22.45 -12.58
C GLY A 135 -14.99 23.73 -13.19
N SER A 136 -14.58 24.91 -12.72
CA SER A 136 -15.04 26.20 -13.26
C SER A 136 -14.38 26.60 -14.58
N PHE A 137 -13.13 26.19 -14.83
CA PHE A 137 -12.33 26.69 -15.95
C PHE A 137 -11.95 25.60 -16.96
N ASP A 138 -11.93 25.99 -18.24
CA ASP A 138 -11.46 25.15 -19.33
C ASP A 138 -9.94 25.24 -19.49
N VAL A 139 -9.37 26.41 -19.22
CA VAL A 139 -7.93 26.66 -19.35
C VAL A 139 -7.42 27.51 -18.20
N ILE A 140 -6.26 27.15 -17.65
CA ILE A 140 -5.48 27.97 -16.72
C ILE A 140 -4.17 28.34 -17.43
N LEU A 141 -3.85 29.63 -17.50
CA LEU A 141 -2.63 30.15 -18.10
C LEU A 141 -1.74 30.75 -17.01
N ASP A 142 -0.83 29.95 -16.48
CA ASP A 142 0.19 30.35 -15.51
C ASP A 142 1.43 30.90 -16.23
N LYS A 143 1.88 32.09 -15.85
CA LYS A 143 3.10 32.70 -16.39
C LYS A 143 3.98 33.25 -15.29
N GLY A 144 4.79 32.37 -14.70
CA GLY A 144 5.70 32.69 -13.60
C GLY A 144 5.05 32.74 -12.23
N GLY A 145 3.75 32.42 -12.13
CA GLY A 145 3.06 32.31 -10.86
C GLY A 145 3.60 31.13 -10.04
N LEU A 146 3.73 29.95 -10.66
CA LEU A 146 4.32 28.80 -9.98
C LEU A 146 5.78 29.06 -9.57
N ASP A 147 6.60 29.62 -10.47
CA ASP A 147 8.00 29.95 -10.20
C ASP A 147 8.13 30.90 -8.99
N ALA A 148 7.27 31.92 -8.90
CA ALA A 148 7.25 32.86 -7.76
C ALA A 148 6.94 32.19 -6.42
N LEU A 149 6.08 31.15 -6.40
CA LEU A 149 5.77 30.39 -5.18
C LEU A 149 6.84 29.36 -4.80
N MET A 150 7.76 29.07 -5.72
CA MET A 150 8.75 28.01 -5.60
C MET A 150 10.17 28.52 -5.48
N GLU A 151 10.35 29.82 -5.21
CA GLU A 151 11.67 30.39 -4.95
C GLU A 151 12.46 29.49 -3.96
N PRO A 152 13.75 29.19 -4.20
CA PRO A 152 14.49 28.18 -3.44
C PRO A 152 14.41 28.32 -1.90
N GLY A 153 14.28 29.54 -1.38
CA GLY A 153 14.11 29.79 0.05
C GLY A 153 12.73 29.42 0.63
N ALA A 154 11.68 29.36 -0.18
CA ALA A 154 10.30 29.07 0.22
C ALA A 154 9.96 27.56 0.16
N GLY A 155 10.70 26.79 -0.64
CA GLY A 155 10.46 25.36 -0.84
C GLY A 155 9.22 25.07 -1.69
N THR A 156 8.70 23.83 -1.64
CA THR A 156 7.64 23.36 -2.56
C THR A 156 6.22 23.55 -2.03
N LYS A 157 6.05 23.87 -0.74
CA LYS A 157 4.75 23.81 -0.04
C LYS A 157 3.67 24.70 -0.67
N LEU A 158 4.01 25.93 -1.03
CA LEU A 158 3.07 26.85 -1.69
C LEU A 158 2.78 26.43 -3.12
N GLY A 159 3.80 25.98 -3.86
CA GLY A 159 3.63 25.38 -5.18
C GLY A 159 2.66 24.21 -5.17
N THR A 160 2.79 23.27 -4.23
CA THR A 160 1.86 22.13 -4.09
C THR A 160 0.43 22.59 -3.79
N LYS A 161 0.24 23.59 -2.93
CA LYS A 161 -1.10 24.17 -2.66
C LYS A 161 -1.72 24.76 -3.92
N TYR A 162 -0.97 25.57 -4.65
CA TYR A 162 -1.44 26.17 -5.90
C TYR A 162 -1.79 25.10 -6.95
N LEU A 163 -0.93 24.09 -7.13
CA LEU A 163 -1.22 23.02 -8.09
C LEU A 163 -2.46 22.22 -7.70
N ASN A 164 -2.73 22.00 -6.40
CA ASN A 164 -3.98 21.39 -5.96
C ASN A 164 -5.21 22.24 -6.32
N GLU A 165 -5.14 23.56 -6.12
CA GLU A 165 -6.21 24.48 -6.52
C GLU A 165 -6.40 24.51 -8.03
N ALA A 166 -5.33 24.57 -8.80
CA ALA A 166 -5.37 24.50 -10.26
C ALA A 166 -6.03 23.19 -10.74
N LYS A 167 -5.64 22.04 -10.17
CA LYS A 167 -6.25 20.74 -10.47
C LYS A 167 -7.75 20.73 -10.12
N ARG A 168 -8.16 21.35 -9.01
CA ARG A 168 -9.54 21.40 -8.53
C ARG A 168 -10.45 22.25 -9.42
N VAL A 169 -10.03 23.48 -9.73
CA VAL A 169 -10.86 24.42 -10.51
C VAL A 169 -10.89 24.11 -12.01
N LEU A 170 -10.00 23.26 -12.50
CA LEU A 170 -9.95 22.84 -13.90
C LEU A 170 -10.95 21.71 -14.19
N LYS A 171 -11.74 21.88 -15.27
CA LYS A 171 -12.68 20.87 -15.78
C LYS A 171 -11.94 19.61 -16.25
N SER A 172 -12.67 18.49 -16.31
CA SER A 172 -12.19 17.30 -17.04
C SER A 172 -11.93 17.67 -18.50
N GLY A 173 -10.80 17.24 -19.06
CA GLY A 173 -10.32 17.66 -20.38
C GLY A 173 -9.73 19.08 -20.42
N GLY A 174 -9.80 19.84 -19.34
CA GLY A 174 -9.23 21.19 -19.27
C GLY A 174 -7.71 21.18 -19.30
N LYS A 175 -7.12 22.33 -19.65
CA LYS A 175 -5.67 22.49 -19.83
C LYS A 175 -5.07 23.43 -18.79
N PHE A 176 -4.02 22.98 -18.11
CA PHE A 176 -3.12 23.85 -17.36
C PHE A 176 -1.88 24.13 -18.22
N VAL A 177 -1.64 25.40 -18.53
CA VAL A 177 -0.50 25.86 -19.33
C VAL A 177 0.40 26.66 -18.43
N CYS A 178 1.63 26.18 -18.22
CA CYS A 178 2.63 26.82 -17.39
C CYS A 178 3.79 27.32 -18.26
N LEU A 179 3.96 28.64 -18.30
CA LEU A 179 5.12 29.31 -18.86
C LEU A 179 6.13 29.53 -17.74
N THR A 180 7.27 28.85 -17.82
CA THR A 180 8.26 28.74 -16.74
C THR A 180 9.68 28.72 -17.32
N LEU A 181 10.68 28.98 -16.47
CA LEU A 181 12.09 28.69 -16.78
C LEU A 181 12.43 27.21 -16.54
N ALA A 182 11.50 26.38 -16.07
CA ALA A 182 11.69 24.95 -15.84
C ALA A 182 12.94 24.64 -15.00
N GLU A 183 13.20 25.45 -13.97
CA GLU A 183 14.23 25.14 -12.99
C GLU A 183 13.96 23.77 -12.36
N SER A 184 15.02 23.08 -11.95
CA SER A 184 14.94 21.65 -11.56
C SER A 184 13.89 21.36 -10.49
N HIS A 185 13.71 22.26 -9.53
CA HIS A 185 12.73 22.14 -8.46
C HIS A 185 11.29 22.39 -8.94
N VAL A 186 11.06 23.37 -9.83
CA VAL A 186 9.75 23.64 -10.47
C VAL A 186 9.36 22.47 -11.36
N LEU A 187 10.26 22.05 -12.26
CA LEU A 187 10.02 20.95 -13.17
C LEU A 187 9.79 19.64 -12.39
N GLY A 188 10.60 19.35 -11.36
CA GLY A 188 10.41 18.17 -10.51
C GLY A 188 9.03 18.11 -9.84
N LEU A 189 8.51 19.25 -9.37
CA LEU A 189 7.16 19.31 -8.83
C LEU A 189 6.10 19.09 -9.92
N LEU A 190 6.21 19.74 -11.08
CA LEU A 190 5.28 19.53 -12.19
C LEU A 190 5.22 18.07 -12.63
N LEU A 191 6.39 17.44 -12.84
CA LEU A 191 6.50 16.05 -13.29
C LEU A 191 5.84 15.07 -12.33
N SER A 192 6.06 15.26 -11.02
CA SER A 192 5.50 14.40 -9.97
C SER A 192 4.02 14.64 -9.73
N GLU A 193 3.59 15.90 -9.60
CA GLU A 193 2.19 16.26 -9.31
C GLU A 193 1.23 15.88 -10.44
N PHE A 194 1.70 15.89 -11.69
CA PHE A 194 0.90 15.56 -12.87
C PHE A 194 1.28 14.20 -13.47
N ARG A 195 1.72 13.26 -12.62
CA ARG A 195 2.09 11.89 -13.06
C ARG A 195 0.92 11.06 -13.51
N PHE A 196 -0.16 11.03 -12.72
CA PHE A 196 -1.29 10.14 -12.94
C PHE A 196 -2.55 10.91 -13.33
N GLY A 197 -3.18 10.50 -14.42
CA GLY A 197 -4.38 11.11 -14.96
C GLY A 197 -4.17 12.42 -15.72
N TRP A 198 -2.95 12.68 -16.20
CA TRP A 198 -2.62 13.88 -16.95
C TRP A 198 -1.76 13.58 -18.17
N ASP A 199 -2.16 14.14 -19.31
CA ASP A 199 -1.35 14.12 -20.52
C ASP A 199 -0.48 15.37 -20.51
N MET A 200 0.83 15.17 -20.50
CA MET A 200 1.81 16.26 -20.39
C MET A 200 2.58 16.42 -21.70
N SER A 201 2.75 17.66 -22.12
CA SER A 201 3.66 18.03 -23.20
C SER A 201 4.48 19.25 -22.85
N ILE A 202 5.68 19.35 -23.41
CA ILE A 202 6.59 20.46 -23.17
C ILE A 202 7.26 20.89 -24.47
N GLN A 203 7.35 22.21 -24.65
CA GLN A 203 8.05 22.83 -25.77
C GLN A 203 8.80 24.09 -25.34
N ALA A 204 9.91 24.39 -26.03
CA ALA A 204 10.61 25.65 -25.87
C ALA A 204 9.90 26.76 -26.66
N ILE A 205 9.77 27.95 -26.07
CA ILE A 205 9.26 29.14 -26.76
C ILE A 205 10.40 29.84 -27.48
N ALA A 206 10.30 29.99 -28.80
CA ALA A 206 11.32 30.67 -29.59
C ALA A 206 11.55 32.09 -29.07
N SER A 207 12.81 32.51 -28.94
CA SER A 207 13.22 33.88 -28.61
C SER A 207 13.93 34.50 -29.80
N GLU A 208 13.75 35.80 -30.06
CA GLU A 208 14.45 36.47 -31.16
C GLU A 208 15.97 36.51 -30.90
N SER A 209 16.75 36.17 -31.93
CA SER A 209 18.20 35.97 -31.88
C SER A 209 19.03 37.22 -31.58
N SER A 210 18.42 38.41 -31.55
CA SER A 210 19.12 39.68 -31.39
C SER A 210 19.51 40.02 -29.94
N LYS A 211 18.91 39.35 -28.95
CA LYS A 211 19.28 39.46 -27.53
C LYS A 211 19.29 38.06 -26.92
N LYS A 212 20.47 37.45 -26.72
CA LYS A 212 20.59 36.16 -26.02
C LYS A 212 20.08 36.35 -24.58
N SER A 213 18.84 35.98 -24.32
CA SER A 213 18.31 35.85 -22.96
C SER A 213 19.19 34.86 -22.19
N ALA A 214 19.44 35.15 -20.90
CA ALA A 214 20.19 34.24 -20.04
C ALA A 214 19.47 32.87 -19.86
N PHE A 215 18.16 32.85 -20.09
CA PHE A 215 17.31 31.67 -19.90
C PHE A 215 16.36 31.45 -21.07
N GLN A 216 16.09 30.18 -21.35
CA GLN A 216 15.07 29.69 -22.26
C GLN A 216 13.73 29.59 -21.52
N THR A 217 12.67 30.13 -22.11
CA THR A 217 11.29 29.94 -21.63
C THR A 217 10.73 28.64 -22.19
N PHE A 218 10.06 27.86 -21.35
CA PHE A 218 9.35 26.65 -21.72
C PHE A 218 7.86 26.83 -21.49
N MET A 219 7.05 26.20 -22.33
CA MET A 219 5.62 26.02 -22.11
C MET A 219 5.36 24.55 -21.82
N VAL A 220 4.92 24.27 -20.59
CA VAL A 220 4.49 22.95 -20.14
C VAL A 220 2.97 22.94 -20.15
N VAL A 221 2.39 21.97 -20.82
CA VAL A 221 0.94 21.83 -20.97
C VAL A 221 0.54 20.51 -20.33
N MET A 222 -0.39 20.56 -19.38
CA MET A 222 -0.99 19.39 -18.75
C MET A 222 -2.49 19.38 -19.01
N VAL A 223 -2.98 18.31 -19.65
CA VAL A 223 -4.40 18.12 -19.95
C VAL A 223 -4.99 17.13 -18.94
N LYS A 224 -6.09 17.52 -18.29
CA LYS A 224 -6.76 16.71 -17.27
C LYS A 224 -7.44 15.51 -17.91
N GLY A 225 -6.88 14.32 -17.70
CA GLY A 225 -7.39 13.06 -18.22
C GLY A 225 -8.14 12.24 -17.18
N LYS A 226 -8.15 10.93 -17.37
CA LYS A 226 -8.77 9.95 -16.46
C LYS A 226 -7.76 9.50 -15.41
N MET A 227 -8.13 9.57 -14.12
CA MET A 227 -7.28 9.05 -13.04
C MET A 227 -6.96 7.56 -13.22
N GLY A 228 -5.80 7.13 -12.71
CA GLY A 228 -5.28 5.78 -12.88
C GLY A 228 -4.64 5.49 -14.24
N VAL A 229 -4.71 6.43 -15.19
CA VAL A 229 -3.99 6.35 -16.46
C VAL A 229 -2.67 7.10 -16.35
N VAL A 230 -1.59 6.51 -16.86
CA VAL A 230 -0.28 7.15 -16.97
C VAL A 230 0.16 7.11 -18.43
N GLN A 231 0.70 8.23 -18.91
CA GLN A 231 1.27 8.35 -20.26
C GLN A 231 2.64 9.00 -20.17
N THR A 232 3.50 8.68 -21.14
CA THR A 232 4.79 9.35 -21.30
C THR A 232 4.60 10.79 -21.75
N ILE A 233 5.52 11.65 -21.33
CA ILE A 233 5.54 13.07 -21.62
C ILE A 233 5.96 13.27 -23.07
N LYS A 234 5.16 14.03 -23.82
CA LYS A 234 5.44 14.41 -25.21
C LYS A 234 6.36 15.63 -25.22
N SER A 235 7.59 15.47 -25.71
CA SER A 235 8.55 16.57 -25.83
C SER A 235 8.71 16.96 -27.29
N SER A 236 8.67 18.26 -27.59
CA SER A 236 9.08 18.80 -28.90
C SER A 236 10.47 19.44 -28.84
N LEU A 237 11.26 19.14 -27.80
CA LEU A 237 12.64 19.60 -27.65
C LEU A 237 13.55 18.74 -28.53
N ASP A 238 14.16 19.37 -29.53
CA ASP A 238 15.15 18.76 -30.42
C ASP A 238 16.56 19.04 -29.87
N GLN A 239 17.33 17.97 -29.63
CA GLN A 239 18.72 18.06 -29.16
C GLN A 239 19.66 18.76 -30.15
N SER A 240 19.25 18.86 -31.42
CA SER A 240 20.02 19.51 -32.49
C SER A 240 19.65 21.00 -32.70
N ALA A 241 18.61 21.50 -32.03
CA ALA A 241 18.19 22.90 -32.14
C ALA A 241 19.05 23.84 -31.27
N GLU A 242 19.17 25.11 -31.68
CA GLU A 242 19.87 26.14 -30.91
C GLU A 242 18.91 26.82 -29.92
N TYR A 243 19.19 26.70 -28.63
CA TYR A 243 18.41 27.31 -27.54
C TYR A 243 19.16 28.49 -26.91
N CYS A 244 18.42 29.37 -26.21
CA CYS A 244 19.02 30.48 -25.48
C CYS A 244 20.02 30.02 -24.41
N ASN A 245 19.74 28.86 -23.78
CA ASN A 245 20.60 28.27 -22.75
C ASN A 245 20.63 26.74 -22.90
N MET A 246 21.70 26.24 -23.53
CA MET A 246 21.89 24.79 -23.75
C MET A 246 22.03 23.99 -22.44
N LYS A 247 22.56 24.57 -21.36
CA LYS A 247 22.72 23.83 -20.10
C LYS A 247 21.36 23.57 -19.45
N GLN A 248 20.50 24.58 -19.45
CA GLN A 248 19.13 24.50 -18.97
C GLN A 248 18.34 23.48 -19.77
N GLU A 249 18.39 23.55 -21.11
CA GLU A 249 17.67 22.63 -21.98
C GLU A 249 18.11 21.16 -21.80
N ASN A 250 19.42 20.89 -21.74
CA ASN A 250 19.93 19.55 -21.51
C ASN A 250 19.47 18.97 -20.16
N ALA A 251 19.34 19.82 -19.14
CA ALA A 251 18.81 19.43 -17.85
C ALA A 251 17.31 19.06 -17.94
N VAL A 252 16.53 19.84 -18.68
CA VAL A 252 15.12 19.56 -18.95
C VAL A 252 14.96 18.23 -19.70
N ILE A 253 15.67 18.03 -20.82
CA ILE A 253 15.62 16.77 -21.59
C ILE A 253 15.93 15.56 -20.70
N ARG A 254 16.99 15.66 -19.88
CA ARG A 254 17.36 14.58 -18.95
C ARG A 254 16.26 14.29 -17.93
N ALA A 255 15.66 15.33 -17.35
CA ALA A 255 14.58 15.19 -16.38
C ALA A 255 13.35 14.51 -17.01
N LEU A 256 12.99 14.89 -18.23
CA LEU A 256 11.89 14.28 -18.98
C LEU A 256 12.17 12.80 -19.30
N GLY A 257 13.39 12.47 -19.73
CA GLY A 257 13.78 11.08 -20.00
C GLY A 257 13.69 10.21 -18.75
N ASN A 258 14.20 10.70 -17.62
CA ASN A 258 14.10 9.99 -16.33
C ASN A 258 12.65 9.78 -15.90
N GLU A 259 11.81 10.81 -16.02
CA GLU A 259 10.39 10.71 -15.65
C GLU A 259 9.62 9.77 -16.60
N ASN A 260 9.96 9.73 -17.89
CA ASN A 260 9.33 8.80 -18.83
C ASN A 260 9.67 7.33 -18.51
N ILE A 261 10.90 7.03 -18.08
CA ILE A 261 11.26 5.69 -17.58
C ILE A 261 10.38 5.32 -16.37
N ILE A 262 10.15 6.26 -15.45
CA ILE A 262 9.28 6.06 -14.29
C ILE A 262 7.83 5.78 -14.77
N ARG A 263 7.29 6.60 -15.67
CA ARG A 263 5.93 6.47 -16.21
C ARG A 263 5.71 5.16 -16.99
N GLU A 264 6.71 4.72 -17.73
CA GLU A 264 6.70 3.42 -18.43
C GLU A 264 6.68 2.25 -17.44
N SER A 265 7.42 2.35 -16.33
CA SER A 265 7.42 1.30 -15.29
C SER A 265 6.00 1.04 -14.75
N TYR A 266 5.21 2.10 -14.52
CA TYR A 266 3.81 2.00 -14.10
C TYR A 266 2.87 1.42 -15.17
N SER A 267 3.20 1.57 -16.44
CA SER A 267 2.42 1.06 -17.58
C SER A 267 2.69 -0.42 -17.87
N SER A 268 3.89 -0.90 -17.52
CA SER A 268 4.39 -2.23 -17.90
C SER A 268 3.74 -3.42 -17.16
N GLY A 269 2.83 -3.17 -16.21
CA GLY A 269 2.11 -4.22 -15.49
C GLY A 269 2.97 -5.03 -14.50
N VAL A 270 4.22 -4.64 -14.28
CA VAL A 270 5.06 -5.15 -13.18
C VAL A 270 4.38 -4.78 -11.85
N ASP A 271 4.52 -5.60 -10.82
CA ASP A 271 4.12 -5.28 -9.44
C ASP A 271 4.93 -4.08 -8.91
N VAL A 272 4.62 -2.88 -9.41
CA VAL A 272 5.25 -1.64 -8.97
C VAL A 272 4.73 -1.33 -7.58
N LEU A 273 5.66 -1.21 -6.64
CA LEU A 273 5.37 -0.89 -5.26
C LEU A 273 5.07 0.61 -5.16
N LEU A 274 3.80 0.95 -5.05
CA LEU A 274 3.33 2.35 -4.98
C LEU A 274 3.58 2.94 -3.59
N SER A 275 3.92 4.24 -3.52
CA SER A 275 3.89 4.98 -2.25
C SER A 275 2.46 5.45 -1.93
N LEU A 276 2.20 5.83 -0.67
CA LEU A 276 0.95 6.51 -0.31
C LEU A 276 0.74 7.78 -1.14
N ARG A 277 1.82 8.52 -1.44
CA ARG A 277 1.75 9.72 -2.28
C ARG A 277 1.29 9.41 -3.70
N ASP A 278 1.78 8.32 -4.30
CA ASP A 278 1.34 7.90 -5.64
C ASP A 278 -0.16 7.58 -5.66
N LEU A 279 -0.67 6.94 -4.60
CA LEU A 279 -2.11 6.67 -4.46
C LEU A 279 -2.92 7.97 -4.37
N GLN A 280 -2.49 8.92 -3.53
CA GLN A 280 -3.13 10.23 -3.38
C GLN A 280 -3.11 11.03 -4.70
N LEU A 281 -2.07 10.88 -5.51
CA LEU A 281 -1.97 11.48 -6.83
C LEU A 281 -2.82 10.76 -7.89
N GLY A 282 -3.43 9.63 -7.54
CA GLY A 282 -4.37 8.94 -8.41
C GLY A 282 -3.81 7.79 -9.21
N ALA A 283 -2.69 7.18 -8.79
CA ALA A 283 -2.07 6.04 -9.48
C ALA A 283 -3.04 4.85 -9.70
N ILE A 284 -4.05 4.71 -8.84
CA ILE A 284 -5.02 3.60 -8.89
C ILE A 284 -6.47 4.09 -9.07
N GLY A 285 -6.62 5.29 -9.63
CA GLY A 285 -7.91 5.97 -9.76
C GLY A 285 -8.29 6.76 -8.51
N ASP A 286 -9.53 7.25 -8.47
CA ASP A 286 -10.06 7.95 -7.30
C ASP A 286 -10.19 6.99 -6.11
N LEU A 287 -9.58 7.36 -4.98
CA LEU A 287 -9.66 6.62 -3.73
C LEU A 287 -11.02 6.80 -3.07
N LYS A 288 -11.73 7.90 -3.31
CA LYS A 288 -13.07 8.13 -2.74
C LYS A 288 -14.14 7.23 -3.34
N VAL A 289 -13.88 6.64 -4.50
CA VAL A 289 -14.80 5.70 -5.16
C VAL A 289 -14.38 4.26 -4.87
N ILE A 290 -15.35 3.38 -4.60
CA ILE A 290 -15.14 1.93 -4.57
C ILE A 290 -15.18 1.40 -6.00
N VAL A 291 -14.11 0.71 -6.44
CA VAL A 291 -14.01 0.12 -7.77
C VAL A 291 -14.04 -1.40 -7.64
N PRO A 292 -15.14 -2.10 -8.04
CA PRO A 292 -15.27 -3.54 -7.83
C PRO A 292 -14.07 -4.34 -8.32
N GLY A 293 -13.50 -5.17 -7.43
CA GLY A 293 -12.35 -6.02 -7.75
C GLY A 293 -11.01 -5.29 -7.87
N ARG A 294 -10.91 -4.01 -7.53
CA ARG A 294 -9.63 -3.30 -7.48
C ARG A 294 -8.73 -3.92 -6.41
N ARG A 295 -7.54 -4.35 -6.83
CA ARG A 295 -6.49 -4.88 -5.96
C ARG A 295 -5.15 -4.24 -6.30
N ARG A 296 -4.50 -3.58 -5.33
CA ARG A 296 -3.20 -2.90 -5.54
C ARG A 296 -2.28 -3.04 -4.34
N GLN A 297 -1.03 -3.41 -4.60
CA GLN A 297 0.04 -3.46 -3.61
C GLN A 297 0.72 -2.09 -3.49
N PHE A 298 1.07 -1.71 -2.27
CA PHE A 298 1.68 -0.42 -1.99
C PHE A 298 2.38 -0.43 -0.63
N ILE A 299 3.09 0.66 -0.34
CA ILE A 299 3.78 0.91 0.91
C ILE A 299 3.07 2.04 1.65
N LEU A 300 2.78 1.79 2.91
CA LEU A 300 2.26 2.75 3.87
C LEU A 300 3.38 3.24 4.76
N GLY A 301 3.42 4.55 4.96
CA GLY A 301 4.35 5.18 5.89
C GLY A 301 5.68 5.57 5.26
N GLU A 302 6.15 6.76 5.65
CA GLU A 302 7.45 7.31 5.29
C GLU A 302 8.20 7.75 6.56
N PRO A 303 9.55 7.84 6.53
CA PRO A 303 10.37 8.14 7.72
C PRO A 303 10.01 9.45 8.45
N GLU A 304 9.35 10.39 7.78
CA GLU A 304 8.98 11.70 8.34
C GLU A 304 7.54 11.75 8.88
N THR A 305 6.67 10.84 8.44
CA THR A 305 5.21 10.88 8.71
C THR A 305 4.70 9.71 9.53
N SER A 306 5.51 8.65 9.66
CA SER A 306 5.14 7.42 10.36
C SER A 306 6.33 6.83 11.09
N LEU A 307 6.07 6.07 12.14
CA LEU A 307 7.09 5.31 12.87
C LEU A 307 7.63 4.14 12.06
N TYR A 308 6.77 3.53 11.24
CA TYR A 308 7.12 2.35 10.44
C TYR A 308 6.64 2.42 9.00
N CYS A 309 7.34 1.67 8.16
CA CYS A 309 6.98 1.44 6.77
C CYS A 309 6.34 0.04 6.65
N TYR A 310 5.10 -0.01 6.19
CA TYR A 310 4.30 -1.23 6.09
C TYR A 310 4.04 -1.62 4.64
N LYS A 311 4.17 -2.91 4.34
CA LYS A 311 3.64 -3.46 3.08
C LYS A 311 2.13 -3.62 3.21
N ALA A 312 1.38 -3.15 2.22
CA ALA A 312 -0.07 -3.23 2.23
C ALA A 312 -0.67 -3.63 0.88
N VAL A 313 -1.90 -4.13 0.92
CA VAL A 313 -2.74 -4.41 -0.25
C VAL A 313 -4.08 -3.73 -0.03
N LEU A 314 -4.51 -2.90 -0.98
CA LEU A 314 -5.85 -2.30 -1.00
C LEU A 314 -6.74 -3.18 -1.86
N LEU A 315 -7.85 -3.63 -1.29
CA LEU A 315 -8.85 -4.46 -1.96
C LEU A 315 -10.22 -3.80 -1.86
N ASP A 316 -10.85 -3.58 -3.01
CA ASP A 316 -12.27 -3.22 -3.10
C ASP A 316 -13.08 -4.48 -3.44
N ALA A 317 -14.16 -4.72 -2.69
CA ALA A 317 -15.00 -5.91 -2.83
C ALA A 317 -15.50 -6.12 -4.27
N LYS A 318 -15.50 -7.38 -4.74
CA LYS A 318 -15.93 -7.74 -6.11
C LYS A 318 -17.44 -7.58 -6.34
N LYS A 319 -18.26 -7.79 -5.30
CA LYS A 319 -19.72 -7.73 -5.38
C LYS A 319 -20.22 -6.57 -4.52
N GLN A 320 -21.05 -5.69 -5.08
CA GLN A 320 -21.67 -4.57 -4.35
C GLN A 320 -23.07 -4.91 -3.79
N THR A 321 -23.58 -6.13 -4.02
CA THR A 321 -24.96 -6.51 -3.70
C THR A 321 -25.18 -6.96 -2.26
N GLU A 322 -24.13 -7.16 -1.48
CA GLU A 322 -24.22 -7.54 -0.06
C GLU A 322 -24.24 -6.28 0.82
N THR A 323 -25.07 -6.28 1.87
CA THR A 323 -25.00 -5.25 2.91
C THR A 323 -23.65 -5.38 3.62
N PHE A 324 -22.71 -4.50 3.27
CA PHE A 324 -21.41 -4.42 3.93
C PHE A 324 -21.61 -4.04 5.40
N VAL A 325 -20.83 -4.66 6.28
CA VAL A 325 -20.77 -4.27 7.70
C VAL A 325 -19.89 -3.03 7.86
N TYR A 326 -18.87 -2.88 7.01
CA TYR A 326 -17.92 -1.78 7.05
C TYR A 326 -17.69 -1.20 5.65
N HIS A 327 -17.69 0.12 5.53
CA HIS A 327 -17.30 0.77 4.27
C HIS A 327 -15.79 0.71 4.02
N CYS A 328 -14.99 0.78 5.08
CA CYS A 328 -13.54 0.60 5.02
C CYS A 328 -13.09 -0.15 6.27
N GLY A 329 -12.14 -1.07 6.15
CA GLY A 329 -11.56 -1.78 7.29
C GLY A 329 -10.07 -2.06 7.09
N VAL A 330 -9.34 -2.24 8.18
CA VAL A 330 -7.93 -2.62 8.18
C VAL A 330 -7.78 -4.05 8.66
N PHE A 331 -7.01 -4.86 7.95
CA PHE A 331 -6.71 -6.24 8.32
C PHE A 331 -5.21 -6.44 8.54
N ILE A 332 -4.78 -6.58 9.78
CA ILE A 332 -3.37 -6.73 10.14
C ILE A 332 -2.97 -8.21 10.08
N VAL A 333 -1.93 -8.50 9.29
CA VAL A 333 -1.33 -9.83 9.11
C VAL A 333 0.01 -9.86 9.84
N PRO A 334 0.15 -10.62 10.94
CA PRO A 334 1.43 -10.81 11.62
C PRO A 334 2.45 -11.48 10.69
N LYS A 335 3.74 -11.16 10.88
CA LYS A 335 4.85 -11.73 10.08
C LYS A 335 4.79 -13.25 9.95
N ALA A 336 4.50 -13.92 11.07
CA ALA A 336 4.37 -15.37 11.18
C ALA A 336 3.42 -15.98 10.14
N ARG A 337 2.33 -15.26 9.84
CA ARG A 337 1.23 -15.74 8.99
C ARG A 337 1.30 -15.19 7.58
N ALA A 338 2.16 -14.23 7.30
CA ALA A 338 2.23 -13.54 6.01
C ALA A 338 2.47 -14.47 4.81
N GLN A 339 2.95 -15.70 5.04
CA GLN A 339 3.18 -16.72 4.01
C GLN A 339 2.04 -17.76 3.90
N GLU A 340 1.04 -17.71 4.77
CA GLU A 340 -0.13 -18.57 4.65
C GLU A 340 -0.90 -18.22 3.38
N TRP A 341 -1.42 -19.24 2.69
CA TRP A 341 -2.17 -19.07 1.44
C TRP A 341 -3.26 -18.01 1.55
N LEU A 342 -3.97 -17.97 2.69
CA LEU A 342 -5.06 -17.02 2.96
C LEU A 342 -4.63 -15.55 2.84
N PHE A 343 -3.36 -15.21 3.11
CA PHE A 343 -2.86 -13.83 3.08
C PHE A 343 -1.86 -13.59 1.95
N ALA A 344 -1.12 -14.62 1.52
CA ALA A 344 -0.09 -14.50 0.49
C ALA A 344 -0.65 -14.59 -0.94
N SER A 345 -1.68 -15.41 -1.15
CA SER A 345 -2.30 -15.59 -2.47
C SER A 345 -3.38 -14.53 -2.74
N GLU A 346 -3.61 -14.23 -4.01
CA GLU A 346 -4.69 -13.32 -4.39
C GLU A 346 -6.06 -13.94 -4.05
N GLU A 347 -6.25 -15.23 -4.32
CA GLU A 347 -7.49 -15.96 -4.04
C GLU A 347 -7.83 -15.94 -2.55
N GLY A 348 -6.83 -16.21 -1.69
CA GLY A 348 -6.96 -16.11 -0.24
C GLY A 348 -7.34 -14.72 0.23
N GLN A 349 -6.70 -13.67 -0.30
CA GLN A 349 -7.01 -12.28 0.06
C GLN A 349 -8.47 -11.93 -0.23
N TRP A 350 -9.03 -12.43 -1.35
CA TRP A 350 -10.44 -12.25 -1.67
C TRP A 350 -11.36 -12.94 -0.65
N HIS A 351 -11.02 -14.13 -0.16
CA HIS A 351 -11.77 -14.78 0.93
C HIS A 351 -11.78 -13.96 2.22
N VAL A 352 -10.68 -13.27 2.54
CA VAL A 352 -10.62 -12.37 3.72
C VAL A 352 -11.57 -11.18 3.55
N VAL A 353 -11.62 -10.57 2.36
CA VAL A 353 -12.53 -9.45 2.06
C VAL A 353 -13.99 -9.87 2.23
N GLU A 354 -14.37 -11.02 1.67
CA GLU A 354 -15.73 -11.56 1.77
C GLU A 354 -16.11 -11.88 3.24
N SER A 355 -15.20 -12.52 3.98
CA SER A 355 -15.42 -12.87 5.39
C SER A 355 -15.55 -11.63 6.28
N ALA A 356 -14.75 -10.59 6.01
CA ALA A 356 -14.79 -9.32 6.74
C ALA A 356 -16.04 -8.47 6.41
N LYS A 357 -16.77 -8.79 5.33
CA LYS A 357 -17.93 -8.03 4.84
C LYS A 357 -17.64 -6.53 4.68
N ALA A 358 -16.44 -6.20 4.21
CA ALA A 358 -15.98 -4.83 4.04
C ALA A 358 -16.05 -4.40 2.56
N ALA A 359 -16.52 -3.18 2.28
CA ALA A 359 -16.54 -2.64 0.91
C ALA A 359 -15.10 -2.35 0.41
N ARG A 360 -14.25 -1.79 1.28
CA ARG A 360 -12.80 -1.72 1.12
C ARG A 360 -12.10 -2.39 2.30
N LEU A 361 -11.09 -3.20 2.01
CA LEU A 361 -10.18 -3.76 3.00
C LEU A 361 -8.74 -3.35 2.67
N VAL A 362 -8.05 -2.77 3.64
CA VAL A 362 -6.60 -2.54 3.56
C VAL A 362 -5.89 -3.60 4.39
N MET A 363 -5.26 -4.55 3.72
CA MET A 363 -4.50 -5.62 4.35
C MET A 363 -3.06 -5.17 4.60
N VAL A 364 -2.63 -5.14 5.85
CA VAL A 364 -1.32 -4.60 6.28
C VAL A 364 -0.44 -5.74 6.83
N PHE A 365 0.74 -5.91 6.27
CA PHE A 365 1.68 -6.98 6.61
C PHE A 365 2.75 -6.46 7.57
N LEU A 366 2.85 -7.09 8.74
CA LEU A 366 3.90 -6.81 9.71
C LEU A 366 5.17 -7.62 9.38
N ASP A 367 6.33 -7.04 9.74
CA ASP A 367 7.64 -7.67 9.58
C ASP A 367 8.41 -7.74 10.92
N SER A 368 9.70 -8.08 10.88
CA SER A 368 10.52 -8.25 12.08
C SER A 368 10.65 -6.99 12.94
N ARG A 369 10.48 -5.80 12.35
CA ARG A 369 10.55 -4.52 13.09
C ARG A 369 9.38 -4.37 14.06
N HIS A 370 8.32 -5.14 13.84
CA HIS A 370 7.07 -5.08 14.60
C HIS A 370 6.95 -6.20 15.64
N ALA A 371 7.90 -7.14 15.71
CA ALA A 371 7.76 -8.39 16.47
C ALA A 371 7.49 -8.20 17.98
N ASN A 372 7.96 -7.09 18.57
CA ASN A 372 7.84 -6.80 19.99
C ASN A 372 7.06 -5.49 20.27
N ILE A 373 6.35 -4.97 19.28
CA ILE A 373 5.64 -3.68 19.40
C ILE A 373 4.20 -3.91 19.82
N ASN A 374 3.73 -3.09 20.76
CA ASN A 374 2.33 -3.12 21.18
C ASN A 374 1.42 -2.73 20.01
N MET A 375 0.37 -3.52 19.80
CA MET A 375 -0.60 -3.31 18.72
C MET A 375 -1.30 -1.95 18.76
N ASP A 376 -1.48 -1.35 19.92
CA ASP A 376 -2.08 -0.02 20.03
C ASP A 376 -1.16 1.06 19.43
N ILE A 377 0.16 0.87 19.51
CA ILE A 377 1.14 1.76 18.87
C ILE A 377 1.04 1.62 17.35
N ILE A 378 0.97 0.38 16.84
CA ILE A 378 0.83 0.11 15.41
C ILE A 378 -0.48 0.71 14.87
N LYS A 379 -1.61 0.52 15.57
CA LYS A 379 -2.89 1.09 15.18
C LYS A 379 -2.85 2.61 15.17
N LYS A 380 -2.23 3.24 16.17
CA LYS A 380 -2.07 4.69 16.26
C LYS A 380 -1.22 5.25 15.11
N ASP A 381 -0.17 4.55 14.71
CA ASP A 381 0.68 4.91 13.57
C ASP A 381 -0.05 4.75 12.22
N LEU A 382 -0.81 3.66 12.05
CA LEU A 382 -1.56 3.39 10.82
C LEU A 382 -2.79 4.30 10.62
N SER A 383 -3.46 4.68 11.70
CA SER A 383 -4.73 5.43 11.64
C SER A 383 -4.71 6.66 10.72
N PRO A 384 -3.74 7.61 10.83
CA PRO A 384 -3.70 8.75 9.92
C PRO A 384 -3.44 8.35 8.46
N LEU A 385 -2.62 7.32 8.21
CA LEU A 385 -2.29 6.87 6.87
C LEU A 385 -3.48 6.21 6.15
N ILE A 386 -4.30 5.47 6.89
CA ILE A 386 -5.47 4.77 6.36
C ILE A 386 -6.64 5.73 6.10
N LYS A 387 -6.75 6.82 6.87
CA LYS A 387 -7.80 7.82 6.70
C LYS A 387 -7.80 8.43 5.28
N ASP A 388 -6.62 8.59 4.69
CA ASP A 388 -6.47 9.07 3.31
C ASP A 388 -6.97 8.05 2.26
N LEU A 389 -7.04 6.78 2.63
CA LEU A 389 -7.54 5.69 1.79
C LEU A 389 -9.03 5.42 1.97
N GLU A 390 -9.70 6.15 2.86
CA GLU A 390 -11.12 5.96 3.12
C GLU A 390 -11.97 6.41 1.92
N PRO A 391 -12.89 5.56 1.42
CA PRO A 391 -13.87 5.96 0.41
C PRO A 391 -14.71 7.16 0.89
N GLY A 392 -15.27 7.94 -0.04
CA GLY A 392 -16.21 9.00 0.32
C GLY A 392 -17.53 8.37 0.78
N ASN A 393 -17.88 8.53 2.06
CA ASN A 393 -19.21 8.21 2.56
C ASN A 393 -19.80 9.40 3.32
N PRO A 394 -20.98 9.93 2.93
CA PRO A 394 -21.56 11.11 3.54
C PRO A 394 -22.31 10.85 4.87
N GLU A 395 -22.57 9.61 5.28
CA GLU A 395 -23.57 9.35 6.33
C GLU A 395 -23.06 8.91 7.72
N GLU A 396 -21.82 8.44 7.91
CA GLU A 396 -21.31 8.13 9.26
C GLU A 396 -19.78 8.31 9.40
N GLU A 397 -19.35 9.10 10.39
CA GLU A 397 -17.97 9.14 10.91
C GLU A 397 -17.66 7.91 11.79
N ALA A 398 -18.05 6.71 11.36
CA ALA A 398 -17.72 5.50 12.10
C ALA A 398 -16.20 5.26 12.05
N PRO A 399 -15.53 4.98 13.18
CA PRO A 399 -14.10 4.72 13.17
C PRO A 399 -13.77 3.47 12.35
N ILE A 400 -12.73 3.55 11.51
CA ILE A 400 -12.27 2.43 10.70
C ILE A 400 -11.84 1.27 11.61
N PRO A 401 -12.49 0.09 11.55
CA PRO A 401 -12.15 -1.03 12.41
C PRO A 401 -10.81 -1.65 12.01
N PHE A 402 -10.04 -2.03 13.04
CA PHE A 402 -8.82 -2.81 12.89
C PHE A 402 -9.07 -4.26 13.30
N MET A 403 -9.01 -5.15 12.32
CA MET A 403 -9.03 -6.60 12.49
C MET A 403 -7.61 -7.15 12.45
N MET A 404 -7.41 -8.31 13.05
CA MET A 404 -6.14 -9.04 12.99
C MET A 404 -6.41 -10.48 12.64
N ALA A 405 -5.48 -11.09 11.90
CA ALA A 405 -5.45 -12.53 11.68
C ALA A 405 -5.28 -13.28 13.02
N GLY A 406 -6.38 -13.62 13.68
CA GLY A 406 -6.39 -14.42 14.91
C GLY A 406 -5.89 -15.84 14.66
N ASP A 407 -5.27 -16.49 15.64
CA ASP A 407 -4.63 -17.82 15.53
C ASP A 407 -5.60 -18.98 15.23
N GLY A 408 -6.88 -18.69 14.95
CA GLY A 408 -7.94 -19.63 14.65
C GLY A 408 -8.45 -20.39 15.87
N VAL A 409 -8.00 -20.06 17.09
CA VAL A 409 -8.29 -20.80 18.31
C VAL A 409 -9.49 -20.21 19.05
N LYS A 410 -10.59 -20.97 19.09
CA LYS A 410 -11.82 -20.67 19.84
C LYS A 410 -11.62 -20.78 21.36
N GLN A 411 -10.86 -21.77 21.82
CA GLN A 411 -10.60 -22.02 23.24
C GLN A 411 -9.19 -22.56 23.43
N ARG A 412 -8.53 -22.13 24.51
CA ARG A 412 -7.16 -22.53 24.89
C ARG A 412 -7.06 -22.87 26.38
N ASP A 413 -6.43 -23.99 26.71
CA ASP A 413 -6.12 -24.43 28.07
C ASP A 413 -4.63 -24.81 28.16
N VAL A 414 -3.85 -24.08 28.95
CA VAL A 414 -2.40 -24.32 29.10
C VAL A 414 -2.18 -25.44 30.11
N LEU A 415 -1.50 -26.51 29.68
CA LEU A 415 -1.21 -27.69 30.51
C LEU A 415 0.15 -27.60 31.19
N GLU A 416 1.15 -27.05 30.51
CA GLU A 416 2.52 -26.92 31.04
C GLU A 416 3.24 -25.77 30.35
N GLU A 417 4.00 -25.00 31.11
CA GLU A 417 5.01 -24.09 30.59
C GLU A 417 6.38 -24.58 31.07
N ALA A 418 7.30 -24.76 30.13
CA ALA A 418 8.63 -25.27 30.40
C ALA A 418 9.66 -24.41 29.68
N THR A 419 10.87 -24.28 30.22
CA THR A 419 11.95 -23.56 29.54
C THR A 419 13.21 -24.40 29.59
N SER A 420 13.76 -24.69 28.41
CA SER A 420 15.06 -25.36 28.26
C SER A 420 16.14 -24.34 27.91
N GLU A 421 17.37 -24.60 28.33
CA GLU A 421 18.54 -23.83 27.90
C GLU A 421 18.77 -23.93 26.38
N ILE A 422 18.47 -25.10 25.80
CA ILE A 422 18.68 -25.40 24.38
C ILE A 422 17.56 -24.78 23.54
N THR A 423 16.32 -25.25 23.76
CA THR A 423 15.17 -24.89 22.90
C THR A 423 14.51 -23.57 23.32
N GLY A 424 14.74 -23.11 24.56
CA GLY A 424 14.08 -21.92 25.11
C GLY A 424 12.70 -22.22 25.69
N PRO A 425 11.83 -21.21 25.83
CA PRO A 425 10.49 -21.38 26.39
C PRO A 425 9.61 -22.25 25.49
N MET A 426 8.78 -23.09 26.10
CA MET A 426 7.89 -24.07 25.48
C MET A 426 6.57 -24.10 26.24
N VAL A 427 5.47 -24.28 25.52
CA VAL A 427 4.12 -24.36 26.10
C VAL A 427 3.42 -25.59 25.55
N VAL A 428 2.83 -26.40 26.43
CA VAL A 428 1.89 -27.45 26.07
C VAL A 428 0.49 -26.97 26.37
N GLU A 429 -0.39 -26.98 25.37
CA GLU A 429 -1.76 -26.46 25.50
C GLU A 429 -2.77 -27.32 24.73
N ASP A 430 -3.99 -27.41 25.27
CA ASP A 430 -5.15 -27.98 24.58
C ASP A 430 -5.94 -26.84 23.91
N VAL A 431 -6.29 -27.00 22.63
CA VAL A 431 -6.98 -25.99 21.84
C VAL A 431 -8.17 -26.54 21.06
N VAL A 432 -9.17 -25.69 20.86
CA VAL A 432 -10.31 -25.92 19.97
C VAL A 432 -10.27 -24.87 18.88
N TYR A 433 -10.30 -25.27 17.61
CA TYR A 433 -10.29 -24.36 16.48
C TYR A 433 -11.70 -23.82 16.17
N GLU A 434 -11.78 -22.62 15.60
CA GLU A 434 -13.02 -22.09 15.02
C GLU A 434 -13.41 -22.90 13.78
N ASN A 435 -14.66 -23.39 13.71
CA ASN A 435 -15.13 -24.15 12.55
C ASN A 435 -15.25 -23.20 11.35
N ALA A 436 -14.56 -23.51 10.25
CA ALA A 436 -14.60 -22.72 9.01
C ALA A 436 -15.95 -22.82 8.28
N ASP A 437 -16.74 -23.87 8.56
CA ASP A 437 -18.04 -24.08 7.95
C ASP A 437 -19.14 -23.68 8.94
N GLY A 438 -19.94 -22.67 8.59
CA GLY A 438 -21.13 -22.24 9.31
C GLY A 438 -22.28 -23.25 9.30
N ASP A 439 -21.98 -24.54 9.19
CA ASP A 439 -22.97 -25.60 9.16
C ASP A 439 -23.28 -26.02 10.61
N GLN A 440 -24.50 -25.75 11.06
CA GLN A 440 -25.05 -26.23 12.34
C GLN A 440 -25.32 -27.75 12.32
N GLY A 441 -24.45 -28.52 11.66
CA GLY A 441 -24.55 -29.96 11.48
C GLY A 441 -23.60 -30.73 12.40
N SER A 442 -24.10 -31.09 13.59
CA SER A 442 -23.79 -32.29 14.41
C SER A 442 -22.37 -32.92 14.45
N MET A 443 -21.28 -32.21 14.14
CA MET A 443 -19.92 -32.72 14.37
C MET A 443 -19.39 -32.20 15.71
N PRO A 444 -18.92 -33.08 16.61
CA PRO A 444 -18.36 -32.64 17.89
C PRO A 444 -17.12 -31.79 17.64
N GLU A 445 -16.99 -30.68 18.36
CA GLU A 445 -15.81 -29.81 18.34
C GLU A 445 -14.54 -30.65 18.54
N LYS A 446 -13.63 -30.63 17.56
CA LYS A 446 -12.35 -31.34 17.64
C LYS A 446 -11.40 -30.55 18.53
N MET A 447 -10.79 -31.26 19.47
CA MET A 447 -9.80 -30.70 20.38
C MET A 447 -8.42 -31.23 20.02
N PHE A 448 -7.42 -30.36 20.02
CA PHE A 448 -6.04 -30.69 19.70
C PHE A 448 -5.13 -30.34 20.86
N ARG A 449 -4.09 -31.14 21.07
CA ARG A 449 -2.98 -30.80 21.97
C ARG A 449 -1.80 -30.30 21.15
N ARG A 450 -1.21 -29.17 21.56
CA ARG A 450 -0.10 -28.51 20.88
C ARG A 450 1.14 -28.44 21.76
N LEU A 451 2.33 -28.61 21.16
CA LEU A 451 3.62 -28.25 21.74
C LEU A 451 4.16 -27.05 20.97
N VAL A 452 4.17 -25.90 21.65
CA VAL A 452 4.53 -24.58 21.13
C VAL A 452 5.93 -24.21 21.58
N PHE A 453 6.80 -23.83 20.65
CA PHE A 453 8.14 -23.32 20.96
C PHE A 453 8.12 -21.79 20.92
N GLY A 454 8.43 -21.12 22.04
CA GLY A 454 8.31 -19.67 22.19
C GLY A 454 9.29 -18.86 21.33
N ARG A 455 10.43 -19.44 20.92
CA ARG A 455 11.34 -18.83 19.93
C ARG A 455 10.76 -18.84 18.49
N SER A 456 9.72 -19.65 18.25
CA SER A 456 9.16 -19.94 16.93
C SER A 456 7.61 -19.96 16.98
N SER A 457 7.00 -18.98 17.63
CA SER A 457 5.54 -18.90 17.82
C SER A 457 4.73 -18.82 16.51
N GLY A 458 5.41 -18.63 15.36
CA GLY A 458 4.82 -18.47 14.03
C GLY A 458 5.04 -19.61 13.02
N LEU A 459 5.66 -20.73 13.42
CA LEU A 459 5.84 -21.91 12.56
C LEU A 459 4.89 -23.02 13.02
N VAL A 460 4.34 -23.85 12.12
CA VAL A 460 3.46 -24.99 12.47
C VAL A 460 4.06 -25.82 13.59
N GLN A 461 3.38 -25.81 14.73
CA GLN A 461 3.82 -26.35 16.02
C GLN A 461 3.40 -27.82 16.07
N SER A 462 3.94 -28.65 16.96
CA SER A 462 3.55 -30.07 16.92
C SER A 462 2.13 -30.24 17.44
N GLU A 463 1.23 -30.85 16.66
CA GLU A 463 -0.19 -30.98 17.01
C GLU A 463 -0.66 -32.45 17.00
N ALA A 464 -1.54 -32.77 17.93
CA ALA A 464 -2.14 -34.09 18.09
C ALA A 464 -3.64 -33.97 18.34
N LEU A 465 -4.45 -34.76 17.62
CA LEU A 465 -5.90 -34.81 17.85
C LEU A 465 -6.20 -35.56 19.16
N LEU A 466 -7.10 -35.01 19.98
CA LEU A 466 -7.61 -35.68 21.18
C LEU A 466 -8.96 -36.35 20.88
N ILE A 467 -9.05 -37.64 21.23
CA ILE A 467 -10.27 -38.44 21.10
C ILE A 467 -10.73 -38.93 22.48
N ARG A 468 -12.04 -39.09 22.66
CA ARG A 468 -12.65 -39.64 23.88
C ARG A 468 -12.65 -41.17 23.82
N ASP A 469 -12.37 -41.84 24.94
CA ASP A 469 -12.50 -43.30 25.00
C ASP A 469 -13.98 -43.74 24.90
N PRO A 470 -14.32 -44.73 24.07
CA PRO A 470 -15.69 -45.24 23.95
C PRO A 470 -16.19 -46.00 25.21
N HIS A 471 -15.28 -46.46 26.07
CA HIS A 471 -15.59 -47.45 27.11
C HIS A 471 -16.06 -46.87 28.46
N SER A 472 -16.15 -45.54 28.62
CA SER A 472 -16.66 -44.94 29.87
C SER A 472 -18.19 -44.91 29.97
N ASP A 473 -18.92 -45.17 28.88
CA ASP A 473 -20.39 -44.97 28.83
C ASP A 473 -21.22 -46.19 29.28
N GLU A 474 -20.63 -47.38 29.48
CA GLU A 474 -21.39 -48.56 29.90
C GLU A 474 -21.60 -48.70 31.41
N THR A 475 -20.72 -48.13 32.25
CA THR A 475 -20.85 -48.28 33.71
C THR A 475 -21.86 -47.35 34.37
N ASP A 476 -22.33 -46.31 33.68
CA ASP A 476 -23.29 -45.34 34.26
C ASP A 476 -24.77 -45.72 34.11
N LYS A 477 -25.09 -46.82 33.42
CA LYS A 477 -26.48 -47.29 33.27
C LYS A 477 -27.00 -48.23 34.37
N LYS A 478 -26.15 -48.69 35.31
CA LYS A 478 -26.57 -49.68 36.33
C LYS A 478 -26.87 -49.13 37.72
N ASN A 479 -26.78 -47.83 37.98
CA ASN A 479 -27.01 -47.25 39.32
C ASN A 479 -28.14 -46.22 39.38
N LYS A 480 -29.24 -46.47 38.66
CA LYS A 480 -30.54 -45.81 38.93
C LYS A 480 -31.51 -46.83 39.49
N ASN A 481 -31.38 -47.14 40.78
CA ASN A 481 -32.48 -47.62 41.63
C ASN A 481 -31.99 -47.75 43.10
N ALA A 482 -32.02 -46.65 43.85
CA ALA A 482 -32.37 -46.63 45.28
C ALA A 482 -32.45 -45.19 45.79
N SER A 483 -33.31 -45.02 46.76
CA SER A 483 -34.00 -43.80 47.19
C SER A 483 -33.23 -42.80 48.05
N ALA A 484 -33.74 -41.58 47.96
CA ALA A 484 -33.64 -40.40 48.81
C ALA A 484 -33.20 -40.55 50.29
N THR A 485 -32.46 -39.51 50.69
CA THR A 485 -32.34 -38.82 52.01
C THR A 485 -30.99 -38.91 52.72
N SER A 486 -30.22 -37.83 52.65
CA SER A 486 -29.67 -37.10 53.82
C SER A 486 -28.57 -36.11 53.39
N LYS A 487 -28.70 -34.86 53.86
CA LYS A 487 -27.69 -33.81 53.74
C LYS A 487 -26.46 -34.16 54.58
N LYS A 488 -25.27 -34.22 53.97
CA LYS A 488 -24.00 -33.96 54.67
C LYS A 488 -22.90 -33.48 53.73
N ARG A 489 -22.29 -32.35 54.10
CA ARG A 489 -21.10 -31.74 53.52
C ARG A 489 -20.02 -32.78 53.20
N ARG A 490 -19.50 -32.76 51.97
CA ARG A 490 -18.25 -33.45 51.62
C ARG A 490 -17.53 -32.69 50.51
N ASN A 491 -16.24 -32.44 50.76
CA ASN A 491 -15.25 -31.85 49.86
C ASN A 491 -15.50 -32.19 48.39
N GLN A 492 -15.40 -31.18 47.52
CA GLN A 492 -15.23 -31.35 46.09
C GLN A 492 -13.93 -32.13 45.84
N LYS A 493 -14.09 -33.45 45.75
CA LYS A 493 -13.11 -34.34 45.13
C LYS A 493 -13.24 -34.10 43.63
N LYS A 494 -12.17 -33.55 43.03
CA LYS A 494 -11.92 -33.36 41.60
C LYS A 494 -12.61 -34.49 40.81
N GLY A 495 -13.65 -34.14 40.06
CA GLY A 495 -14.38 -35.06 39.19
C GLY A 495 -13.42 -35.73 38.22
N SER A 496 -13.62 -37.03 38.03
CA SER A 496 -12.93 -37.88 37.07
C SER A 496 -12.82 -37.17 35.72
N LYS A 497 -11.59 -36.84 35.30
CA LYS A 497 -11.32 -36.40 33.93
C LYS A 497 -11.75 -37.56 33.02
N ASN A 498 -12.77 -37.35 32.19
CA ASN A 498 -13.01 -38.20 31.02
C ASN A 498 -11.65 -38.39 30.31
N SER A 499 -11.19 -39.63 30.14
CA SER A 499 -9.85 -39.92 29.64
C SER A 499 -9.76 -39.57 28.15
N LEU A 500 -9.36 -38.34 27.86
CA LEU A 500 -8.95 -37.93 26.52
C LEU A 500 -7.61 -38.60 26.20
N ARG A 501 -7.52 -39.24 25.04
CA ARG A 501 -6.29 -39.86 24.54
C ARG A 501 -5.88 -39.25 23.22
N ILE A 502 -4.59 -39.34 22.90
CA ILE A 502 -4.02 -38.89 21.63
C ILE A 502 -4.40 -39.88 20.52
N ASP A 503 -4.96 -39.38 19.42
CA ASP A 503 -5.18 -40.16 18.22
C ASP A 503 -3.87 -40.32 17.45
N ARG A 504 -3.35 -41.56 17.44
CA ARG A 504 -2.10 -41.91 16.76
C ARG A 504 -2.27 -42.12 15.25
N SER A 505 -3.50 -42.15 14.75
CA SER A 505 -3.83 -42.28 13.32
C SER A 505 -3.97 -40.92 12.62
N PHE A 506 -3.82 -39.82 13.35
CA PHE A 506 -3.92 -38.47 12.82
C PHE A 506 -2.55 -37.77 12.77
N LEU A 507 -2.28 -37.05 11.68
CA LEU A 507 -1.15 -36.13 11.55
C LEU A 507 -1.66 -34.72 11.28
N GLY A 508 -1.38 -33.79 12.21
CA GLY A 508 -1.83 -32.39 12.08
C GLY A 508 -1.00 -31.54 11.12
N SER A 509 0.20 -31.98 10.74
CA SER A 509 1.10 -31.21 9.89
C SER A 509 1.07 -31.68 8.44
N SER A 510 0.79 -30.75 7.52
CA SER A 510 0.88 -30.99 6.06
C SER A 510 2.32 -31.33 5.63
N TYR A 511 3.33 -30.83 6.34
CA TYR A 511 4.74 -31.15 6.05
C TYR A 511 5.04 -32.63 6.26
N HIS A 512 4.50 -33.25 7.32
CA HIS A 512 4.62 -34.70 7.54
C HIS A 512 3.92 -35.49 6.43
N SER A 513 2.78 -35.00 5.94
CA SER A 513 2.07 -35.61 4.81
C SER A 513 2.93 -35.59 3.54
N SER A 514 3.63 -34.49 3.28
CA SER A 514 4.60 -34.39 2.17
C SER A 514 5.79 -35.34 2.33
N ILE A 515 6.36 -35.46 3.54
CA ILE A 515 7.45 -36.43 3.82
C ILE A 515 6.98 -37.86 3.54
N ILE A 516 5.80 -38.25 4.04
CA ILE A 516 5.21 -39.57 3.82
C ILE A 516 4.92 -39.79 2.33
N SER A 517 4.43 -38.76 1.63
CA SER A 517 4.19 -38.85 0.18
C SER A 517 5.48 -39.15 -0.58
N GLY A 518 6.63 -38.62 -0.13
CA GLY A 518 7.95 -38.96 -0.69
C GLY A 518 8.29 -40.45 -0.63
N LEU A 519 7.73 -41.21 0.31
CA LEU A 519 7.89 -42.67 0.38
C LEU A 519 7.31 -43.38 -0.85
N SER A 520 6.40 -42.75 -1.60
CA SER A 520 5.87 -43.31 -2.84
C SER A 520 6.97 -43.56 -3.88
N LEU A 521 8.05 -42.77 -3.84
CA LEU A 521 9.20 -42.91 -4.74
C LEU A 521 9.97 -44.21 -4.51
N VAL A 522 9.87 -44.80 -3.31
CA VAL A 522 10.53 -46.04 -2.92
C VAL A 522 9.53 -47.14 -2.55
N ALA A 523 8.25 -46.99 -2.93
CA ALA A 523 7.17 -47.90 -2.54
C ALA A 523 7.42 -49.36 -2.95
N SER A 524 8.05 -49.59 -4.11
CA SER A 524 8.41 -50.96 -4.55
C SER A 524 9.42 -51.62 -3.62
N ALA A 525 10.41 -50.88 -3.12
CA ALA A 525 11.42 -51.39 -2.21
C ALA A 525 10.82 -51.65 -0.81
N LEU A 526 9.98 -50.73 -0.32
CA LEU A 526 9.27 -50.90 0.95
C LEU A 526 8.29 -52.09 0.90
N SER A 527 7.61 -52.29 -0.22
CA SER A 527 6.71 -53.43 -0.43
C SER A 527 7.47 -54.76 -0.46
N ALA A 528 8.64 -54.79 -1.12
CA ALA A 528 9.51 -55.96 -1.14
C ALA A 528 10.03 -56.29 0.27
N ALA A 529 10.50 -55.29 1.02
CA ALA A 529 10.96 -55.46 2.40
C ALA A 529 9.83 -55.96 3.33
N SER A 530 8.63 -55.39 3.21
CA SER A 530 7.46 -55.86 3.96
C SER A 530 7.08 -57.31 3.62
N ALA A 531 7.26 -57.75 2.37
CA ALA A 531 6.95 -59.10 1.93
C ALA A 531 8.02 -60.13 2.31
N SER A 532 9.30 -59.73 2.33
CA SER A 532 10.42 -60.58 2.75
C SER A 532 10.58 -60.67 4.27
N GLY A 533 9.87 -59.82 5.04
CA GLY A 533 10.06 -59.69 6.48
C GLY A 533 11.37 -58.98 6.85
N GLU A 534 12.02 -58.37 5.87
CA GLU A 534 13.23 -57.58 6.05
C GLU A 534 12.89 -56.24 6.69
N LYS A 535 13.72 -55.83 7.64
CA LYS A 535 13.49 -54.61 8.41
C LYS A 535 14.16 -53.43 7.73
N VAL A 536 13.42 -52.32 7.60
CA VAL A 536 13.95 -51.09 7.04
C VAL A 536 14.39 -50.17 8.17
N SER A 537 15.66 -49.77 8.18
CA SER A 537 16.18 -48.80 9.15
C SER A 537 15.83 -47.38 8.73
N THR A 538 15.15 -46.63 9.60
CA THR A 538 14.72 -45.25 9.37
C THR A 538 15.13 -44.34 10.50
N THR A 539 15.78 -43.24 10.18
CA THR A 539 16.15 -42.22 11.16
C THR A 539 15.25 -40.99 11.02
N VAL A 540 14.66 -40.56 12.12
CA VAL A 540 13.87 -39.32 12.21
C VAL A 540 14.65 -38.31 13.04
N ILE A 541 15.08 -37.22 12.42
CA ILE A 541 15.82 -36.15 13.08
C ILE A 541 14.82 -35.07 13.52
N GLY A 542 14.69 -34.86 14.83
CA GLY A 542 13.71 -33.97 15.46
C GLY A 542 12.44 -34.72 15.92
N LEU A 543 12.26 -34.86 17.24
CA LEU A 543 11.12 -35.57 17.83
C LEU A 543 9.86 -34.70 17.87
N GLY A 544 10.01 -33.43 18.29
CA GLY A 544 8.87 -32.55 18.57
C GLY A 544 7.93 -33.18 19.61
N ALA A 545 6.62 -33.18 19.34
CA ALA A 545 5.66 -33.90 20.20
C ALA A 545 5.68 -35.44 20.04
N GLY A 546 6.47 -35.98 19.12
CA GLY A 546 6.50 -37.43 18.85
C GLY A 546 5.34 -37.97 18.02
N CYS A 547 4.45 -37.11 17.48
CA CYS A 547 3.31 -37.54 16.67
C CYS A 547 3.74 -38.28 15.40
N PHE A 548 4.74 -37.76 14.69
CA PHE A 548 5.23 -38.33 13.44
C PHE A 548 5.81 -39.74 13.57
N PRO A 549 6.81 -39.98 14.46
CA PRO A 549 7.33 -41.34 14.66
C PRO A 549 6.26 -42.33 15.17
N MET A 550 5.33 -41.88 16.03
CA MET A 550 4.24 -42.74 16.49
C MET A 550 3.25 -43.10 15.38
N PHE A 551 2.97 -42.16 14.48
CA PHE A 551 2.16 -42.41 13.29
C PHE A 551 2.83 -43.39 12.34
N LEU A 552 4.13 -43.19 12.04
CA LEU A 552 4.91 -44.11 11.21
C LEU A 552 4.93 -45.51 11.80
N ARG A 553 5.11 -45.64 13.12
CA ARG A 553 5.07 -46.93 13.82
C ARG A 553 3.72 -47.65 13.65
N GLY A 554 2.62 -46.91 13.62
CA GLY A 554 1.28 -47.46 13.39
C GLY A 554 1.01 -47.86 11.94
N CYS A 555 1.58 -47.13 10.97
CA CYS A 555 1.30 -47.35 9.54
C CYS A 555 2.30 -48.29 8.86
N LEU A 556 3.55 -48.35 9.36
CA LEU A 556 4.66 -49.10 8.76
C LEU A 556 5.34 -49.97 9.84
N PRO A 557 4.71 -51.08 10.28
CA PRO A 557 5.20 -51.88 11.40
C PRO A 557 6.54 -52.60 11.13
N PHE A 558 6.94 -52.72 9.87
CA PHE A 558 8.19 -53.35 9.41
C PHE A 558 9.40 -52.40 9.40
N VAL A 559 9.21 -51.14 9.79
CA VAL A 559 10.28 -50.13 9.87
C VAL A 559 10.80 -50.06 11.31
N ASP A 560 12.12 -50.16 11.46
CA ASP A 560 12.80 -49.84 12.72
C ASP A 560 13.18 -48.35 12.70
N ILE A 561 12.62 -47.58 13.63
CA ILE A 561 12.71 -46.12 13.70
C ILE A 561 13.64 -45.70 14.84
N GLU A 562 14.68 -44.96 14.50
CA GLU A 562 15.52 -44.25 15.46
C GLU A 562 15.22 -42.74 15.39
N VAL A 563 14.71 -42.18 16.49
CA VAL A 563 14.43 -40.75 16.60
C VAL A 563 15.58 -40.05 17.30
N VAL A 564 16.12 -39.01 16.68
CA VAL A 564 17.20 -38.19 17.22
C VAL A 564 16.62 -36.88 17.74
N GLU A 565 16.69 -36.67 19.05
CA GLU A 565 16.26 -35.43 19.71
C GLU A 565 17.45 -34.73 20.37
N LEU A 566 17.54 -33.41 20.19
CA LEU A 566 18.60 -32.60 20.77
C LEU A 566 18.31 -32.31 22.24
N ASP A 567 17.04 -32.03 22.57
CA ASP A 567 16.65 -31.52 23.87
C ASP A 567 15.91 -32.59 24.70
N PRO A 568 16.49 -33.04 25.83
CA PRO A 568 15.84 -34.04 26.68
C PRO A 568 14.49 -33.57 27.22
N LEU A 569 14.29 -32.27 27.43
CA LEU A 569 13.02 -31.73 27.91
C LEU A 569 11.91 -31.89 26.86
N VAL A 570 12.23 -31.79 25.57
CA VAL A 570 11.29 -32.05 24.48
C VAL A 570 10.84 -33.51 24.50
N ALA A 571 11.78 -34.44 24.70
CA ALA A 571 11.46 -35.86 24.82
C ALA A 571 10.62 -36.18 26.07
N GLU A 572 10.84 -35.49 27.18
CA GLU A 572 10.01 -35.60 28.38
C GLU A 572 8.59 -35.09 28.13
N LEU A 573 8.44 -33.93 27.50
CA LEU A 573 7.13 -33.36 27.16
C LEU A 573 6.35 -34.26 26.20
N ALA A 574 7.01 -34.82 25.17
CA ALA A 574 6.42 -35.78 24.24
C ALA A 574 5.87 -37.02 24.96
N LYS A 575 6.65 -37.60 25.89
CA LYS A 575 6.22 -38.76 26.70
C LYS A 575 5.07 -38.40 27.63
N LYS A 576 5.18 -37.28 28.35
CA LYS A 576 4.25 -36.86 29.39
C LYS A 576 2.89 -36.45 28.83
N TYR A 577 2.87 -35.75 27.70
CA TYR A 577 1.66 -35.08 27.21
C TYR A 577 1.10 -35.62 25.89
N PHE A 578 1.93 -36.23 25.05
CA PHE A 578 1.56 -36.66 23.69
C PHE A 578 1.55 -38.18 23.52
N GLY A 579 1.81 -38.94 24.59
CA GLY A 579 1.76 -40.40 24.56
C GLY A 579 2.84 -41.03 23.68
N PHE A 580 3.95 -40.31 23.48
CA PHE A 580 5.15 -40.85 22.85
C PHE A 580 5.73 -41.98 23.71
N SER A 581 5.99 -43.12 23.09
CA SER A 581 6.48 -44.32 23.78
C SER A 581 7.50 -45.04 22.91
N VAL A 582 8.59 -45.50 23.52
CA VAL A 582 9.62 -46.31 22.86
C VAL A 582 9.32 -47.80 23.01
N ASP A 583 9.67 -48.58 22.00
CA ASP A 583 9.60 -50.04 22.00
C ASP A 583 10.86 -50.63 21.33
N GLU A 584 10.89 -51.94 21.06
CA GLU A 584 12.06 -52.57 20.41
C GLU A 584 12.36 -52.02 19.01
N GLN A 585 11.34 -51.49 18.31
CA GLN A 585 11.40 -51.00 16.94
C GLN A 585 11.30 -49.48 16.83
N LEU A 586 10.97 -48.76 17.91
CA LEU A 586 10.97 -47.31 17.99
C LEU A 586 11.84 -46.86 19.15
N LYS A 587 13.04 -46.36 18.84
CA LYS A 587 14.01 -45.90 19.83
C LYS A 587 14.20 -44.39 19.74
N THR A 588 14.56 -43.78 20.86
CA THR A 588 15.03 -42.38 20.91
C THR A 588 16.46 -42.32 21.37
N ALA A 589 17.28 -41.59 20.62
CA ALA A 589 18.64 -41.23 20.98
C ALA A 589 18.72 -39.71 21.20
N LEU A 590 19.44 -39.30 22.24
CA LEU A 590 19.77 -37.89 22.46
C LEU A 590 20.98 -37.53 21.59
N LEU A 591 20.96 -36.35 20.94
CA LEU A 591 22.00 -35.95 19.97
C LEU A 591 23.42 -35.96 20.58
N GLN A 592 23.56 -35.73 21.90
CA GLN A 592 24.84 -35.87 22.62
C GLN A 592 25.46 -37.27 22.48
N THR A 593 24.67 -38.30 22.21
CA THR A 593 25.11 -39.68 21.97
C THR A 593 25.52 -39.93 20.51
N ILE A 594 24.94 -39.20 19.54
CA ILE A 594 25.11 -39.40 18.09
C ILE A 594 26.22 -38.53 17.49
N LEU A 595 26.62 -37.42 18.13
CA LEU A 595 27.74 -36.57 17.70
C LEU A 595 29.11 -37.29 17.64
N ARG A 596 29.21 -38.57 18.07
CA ARG A 596 30.37 -39.42 17.80
C ARG A 596 30.34 -40.14 16.44
N GLN A 597 29.22 -40.11 15.69
CA GLN A 597 29.04 -40.88 14.45
C GLN A 597 28.57 -40.09 13.23
N MET A 598 27.98 -38.90 13.36
CA MET A 598 27.50 -38.15 12.17
C MET A 598 27.95 -36.68 12.17
N ALA A 599 28.69 -36.30 11.14
CA ALA A 599 29.13 -34.93 10.88
C ALA A 599 28.08 -34.17 10.04
N VAL A 600 27.03 -33.62 10.68
CA VAL A 600 26.09 -32.70 10.00
C VAL A 600 25.59 -31.60 10.95
N PRO A 601 26.26 -30.43 11.05
CA PRO A 601 25.91 -29.40 12.03
C PRO A 601 24.77 -28.43 11.62
N GLU A 602 24.32 -28.39 10.36
CA GLU A 602 23.58 -27.21 9.85
C GLU A 602 22.08 -27.42 9.50
N ILE A 603 21.48 -28.59 9.72
CA ILE A 603 20.16 -28.90 9.13
C ILE A 603 18.93 -28.59 10.02
N GLN A 604 19.06 -28.47 11.34
CA GLN A 604 17.88 -28.41 12.24
C GLN A 604 17.24 -27.02 12.45
N SER A 605 17.85 -25.91 12.03
CA SER A 605 17.23 -24.58 12.26
C SER A 605 16.03 -24.26 11.34
N LYS A 606 15.74 -25.12 10.35
CA LYS A 606 14.71 -24.87 9.31
C LYS A 606 13.60 -25.93 9.22
N PHE A 607 13.69 -27.07 9.90
CA PHE A 607 12.76 -28.19 9.74
C PHE A 607 12.32 -28.80 11.09
N LEU A 608 11.02 -29.10 11.25
CA LEU A 608 10.49 -29.77 12.45
C LEU A 608 10.88 -31.25 12.55
N SER A 609 10.99 -31.94 11.41
CA SER A 609 11.46 -33.32 11.31
C SER A 609 12.11 -33.58 9.95
N LEU A 610 13.20 -34.36 9.89
CA LEU A 610 13.79 -34.90 8.66
C LEU A 610 13.79 -36.44 8.74
N MET A 611 13.49 -37.12 7.64
CA MET A 611 13.48 -38.58 7.57
C MET A 611 14.56 -39.08 6.60
N LEU A 612 15.42 -39.97 7.07
CA LEU A 612 16.44 -40.65 6.27
C LEU A 612 16.15 -42.15 6.27
N ILE A 613 16.16 -42.78 5.09
CA ILE A 613 15.93 -44.22 4.92
C ILE A 613 17.23 -44.83 4.41
N HIS A 614 17.71 -45.84 5.11
CA HIS A 614 18.90 -46.59 4.71
C HIS A 614 18.49 -47.98 4.22
N PRO A 615 18.93 -48.40 3.02
CA PRO A 615 18.87 -49.83 2.68
C PRO A 615 19.83 -50.56 3.62
N THR A 616 19.32 -51.61 4.27
CA THR A 616 20.12 -52.54 5.08
C THR A 616 20.87 -53.52 4.20
#